data_AF-A0A962AQL0-F1
#
_entry.id   AF-A0A962AQL0-F1
#
_cell.length_a   1.000
_cell.length_b   1.000
_cell.length_c   1.000
_cell.angle_alpha   90.00
_cell.angle_beta   90.00
_cell.angle_gamma   90.00
#
_symmetry.space_group_name_H-M   'P 1'
#
loop_
_entity.id
_entity.type
_entity.pdbx_description
1 polymer ?
#
loop_
_entity_poly.entity_id
_entity_poly.type
_entity_poly.pdbx_seq_one_letter_code
_entity_poly.pdbx_strand_id
1 'polypeptide(L)' 'TTFHHAVTGANVVTTENSDWATNCPEYKVTAVQVRRTNQHSLWQERNALEDVSLRRIAAAELVPAK' A
#
# COMPACT_ATOMS: atom_id res chain seq x y z
N THR A 1 -7.17 6.79 -14.97
CA THR A 1 -7.36 5.78 -13.91
C THR A 1 -6.87 6.39 -12.62
N THR A 2 -7.66 6.25 -11.56
CA THR A 2 -7.37 6.77 -10.21
C THR A 2 -7.63 5.65 -9.23
N PHE A 3 -6.71 5.47 -8.27
CA PHE A 3 -6.76 4.37 -7.30
C PHE A 3 -7.22 4.96 -5.96
N HIS A 4 -8.46 4.67 -5.59
CA HIS A 4 -9.15 5.42 -4.52
C HIS A 4 -9.05 4.76 -3.14
N HIS A 5 -8.81 3.45 -3.08
CA HIS A 5 -8.79 2.70 -1.82
C HIS A 5 -7.37 2.25 -1.52
N ALA A 6 -6.71 2.88 -0.53
CA ALA A 6 -5.32 2.59 -0.18
C ALA A 6 -5.09 1.12 0.22
N VAL A 7 -6.10 0.48 0.82
CA VAL A 7 -6.05 -0.93 1.28
C VAL A 7 -5.75 -1.92 0.13
N THR A 8 -6.10 -1.59 -1.11
CA THR A 8 -5.90 -2.51 -2.25
C THR A 8 -4.47 -2.54 -2.75
N GLY A 9 -3.64 -1.54 -2.43
CA GLY A 9 -2.25 -1.49 -2.87
C GLY A 9 -2.07 -1.45 -4.40
N ALA A 10 -2.99 -0.83 -5.14
CA ALA A 10 -2.99 -0.91 -6.60
C ALA A 10 -1.65 -0.51 -7.28
N ASN A 11 -0.96 0.48 -6.74
CA ASN A 11 0.33 0.95 -7.28
C ASN A 11 1.51 0.01 -6.99
N VAL A 12 1.34 -1.00 -6.12
CA VAL A 12 2.37 -2.02 -5.85
C VAL A 12 2.61 -2.90 -7.08
N VAL A 13 1.60 -3.01 -7.94
CA VAL A 13 1.69 -3.78 -9.19
C VAL A 13 2.29 -2.94 -10.33
N THR A 14 2.28 -1.61 -10.23
CA THR A 14 2.85 -0.74 -11.26
C THR A 14 4.37 -0.93 -11.37
N THR A 15 4.91 -0.80 -12.59
CA THR A 15 6.36 -0.87 -12.84
C THR A 15 7.04 0.49 -12.63
N GLU A 16 8.37 0.48 -12.64
CA GLU A 16 9.21 1.67 -12.58
C GLU A 16 9.41 2.34 -13.94
N ASN A 17 8.78 1.83 -15.00
CA ASN A 17 8.89 2.40 -16.34
C ASN A 17 8.28 3.81 -16.38
N SER A 18 8.95 4.71 -17.10
CA SER A 18 8.53 6.09 -17.23
C SER A 18 8.90 6.68 -18.58
N ASP A 19 8.22 7.77 -18.94
CA ASP A 19 8.56 8.59 -20.09
C ASP A 19 9.95 9.22 -19.93
N TRP A 20 10.77 9.14 -20.99
CA TRP A 20 12.17 9.56 -20.98
C TRP A 20 12.36 11.07 -20.80
N ALA A 21 11.37 11.89 -21.20
CA ALA A 21 11.49 13.33 -21.16
C ALA A 21 11.07 13.91 -19.81
N THR A 22 10.03 13.35 -19.19
CA THR A 22 9.39 13.93 -18.00
C THR A 22 9.47 13.04 -16.77
N ASN A 23 9.98 11.81 -16.92
CA ASN A 23 9.89 10.76 -15.92
C ASN A 23 8.44 10.48 -15.48
N CYS A 24 7.46 10.75 -16.35
CA CYS A 24 6.05 10.45 -16.08
C CYS A 24 5.86 8.92 -16.05
N PRO A 25 5.42 8.34 -14.93
CA PRO A 25 5.34 6.88 -14.76
C PRO A 25 4.23 6.23 -15.60
N GLU A 26 4.46 4.98 -15.98
CA GLU A 26 3.56 4.16 -16.81
C GLU A 26 2.36 3.61 -16.01
N TYR A 27 1.53 4.48 -15.42
CA TYR A 27 0.36 4.07 -14.62
C TYR A 27 -0.79 3.42 -15.41
N LYS A 28 -0.67 3.36 -16.73
CA LYS A 28 -1.77 2.92 -17.62
C LYS A 28 -1.51 1.56 -18.23
N VAL A 29 -0.28 1.06 -18.17
CA VAL A 29 0.12 -0.19 -18.78
C VAL A 29 1.04 -0.94 -17.83
N THR A 30 0.67 -2.17 -17.50
CA THR A 30 1.53 -3.09 -16.77
C THR A 30 1.13 -4.51 -17.17
N ALA A 31 2.10 -5.34 -17.51
CA ALA A 31 1.85 -6.75 -17.81
C ALA A 31 1.59 -7.51 -16.49
N VAL A 32 0.41 -8.10 -16.36
CA VAL A 32 -0.03 -8.81 -15.14
C VAL A 32 -0.69 -10.14 -15.45
N GLN A 33 -0.70 -11.04 -14.47
CA GLN A 33 -1.48 -12.27 -14.51
C GLN A 33 -2.58 -12.23 -13.45
N VAL A 34 -3.83 -12.44 -13.87
CA VAL A 34 -4.99 -12.49 -12.97
C VAL A 34 -5.35 -13.94 -12.66
N ARG A 35 -5.51 -14.26 -11.38
CA ARG A 35 -5.99 -15.57 -10.90
C ARG A 35 -6.95 -15.40 -9.73
N ARG A 36 -7.82 -16.39 -9.51
CA ARG A 36 -8.70 -16.41 -8.34
C ARG A 36 -7.91 -16.70 -7.06
N THR A 37 -8.24 -16.01 -5.98
CA THR A 37 -7.69 -16.21 -4.64
C THR A 37 -8.75 -15.82 -3.61
N ASN A 38 -8.68 -16.41 -2.42
CA ASN A 38 -9.56 -16.09 -1.29
C ASN A 38 -8.79 -15.42 -0.14
N GLN A 39 -7.50 -15.10 -0.33
CA GLN A 39 -6.62 -14.55 0.70
C GLN A 39 -6.04 -13.22 0.26
N HIS A 40 -5.69 -12.38 1.26
CA HIS A 40 -4.91 -11.16 1.05
C HIS A 40 -3.48 -11.49 0.61
N SER A 41 -2.83 -10.54 -0.06
CA SER A 41 -1.41 -10.69 -0.38
C SER A 41 -0.54 -10.42 0.86
N LEU A 42 0.64 -11.05 0.90
CA LEU A 42 1.64 -10.81 1.95
C LEU A 42 1.99 -9.33 2.10
N TRP A 43 2.05 -8.59 0.98
CA TRP A 43 2.29 -7.15 1.00
C TRP A 43 1.18 -6.41 1.75
N GLN A 44 -0.10 -6.76 1.50
CA GLN A 44 -1.23 -6.12 2.17
C GLN A 44 -1.24 -6.43 3.68
N GLU A 45 -0.94 -7.67 4.07
CA GLU A 45 -0.85 -8.07 5.48
C GLU A 45 0.24 -7.29 6.21
N ARG A 46 1.45 -7.23 5.64
CA ARG A 46 2.55 -6.44 6.20
C ARG A 46 2.19 -4.97 6.30
N ASN A 47 1.66 -4.39 5.23
CA ASN A 47 1.27 -2.98 5.20
C ASN A 47 0.20 -2.67 6.26
N ALA A 48 -0.77 -3.57 6.49
CA ALA A 48 -1.78 -3.39 7.52
C ALA A 48 -1.18 -3.39 8.95
N LEU A 49 -0.18 -4.25 9.22
CA LEU A 49 0.53 -4.26 10.49
C LEU A 49 1.35 -2.98 10.70
N GLU A 50 2.08 -2.57 9.66
CA GLU A 50 2.86 -1.32 9.66
C GLU A 50 1.94 -0.12 9.92
N ASP A 51 0.81 -0.06 9.25
CA ASP A 51 -0.18 1.02 9.38
C ASP A 51 -0.68 1.18 10.83
N VAL A 52 -0.95 0.07 11.51
CA VAL A 52 -1.34 0.08 12.92
C VAL A 52 -0.20 0.53 13.83
N SER A 53 1.03 0.13 13.53
CA SER A 53 2.20 0.45 14.35
C SER A 53 2.64 1.92 14.20
N LEU A 54 2.71 2.41 12.96
CA LEU A 54 3.28 3.72 12.61
C LEU A 54 2.33 4.88 12.85
N ARG A 55 1.02 4.64 12.87
CA ARG A 55 0.02 5.67 13.17
C ARG A 55 -0.13 5.98 14.67
N ARG A 56 0.56 5.23 15.56
CA ARG A 56 0.51 5.47 17.01
C ARG A 56 1.48 6.61 17.38
N ILE A 57 0.94 7.69 17.96
CA ILE A 57 1.71 8.89 18.33
C ILE A 57 2.25 8.82 19.77
N ALA A 58 1.61 8.05 20.67
CA ALA A 58 2.08 7.80 22.03
C ALA A 58 1.67 6.41 22.50
N ALA A 59 2.57 5.68 23.16
CA ALA A 59 2.16 4.61 24.05
C ALA A 59 1.60 5.30 25.29
N ALA A 60 0.29 5.22 25.52
CA ALA A 60 -0.28 5.75 26.75
C ALA A 60 0.36 4.97 27.93
N GLU A 61 1.33 5.58 28.59
CA GLU A 61 1.69 5.18 29.94
C GLU A 61 0.48 5.56 30.80
N LEU A 62 -0.28 4.54 31.22
CA LEU A 62 -1.39 4.71 32.15
C LEU A 62 -0.82 5.18 33.49
N VAL A 63 -0.75 6.49 33.71
CA VAL A 63 -0.52 7.05 35.04
C VAL A 63 -1.83 6.94 35.81
N PRO A 64 -1.95 6.09 36.85
CA PRO A 64 -3.18 6.00 37.62
C PRO A 64 -3.38 7.32 38.38
N ALA A 65 -4.53 7.96 38.16
CA ALA A 65 -4.95 9.11 38.95
C ALA A 65 -5.14 8.66 40.41
N LYS A 66 -4.48 9.37 41.32
CA LYS A 66 -4.53 9.16 42.77
C LYS A 66 -5.78 9.79 43.38
#